data_AF-A0A1V6ES54-F1
#
_entry.id   AF-A0A1V6ES54-F1
#
_cell.length_a   1.000
_cell.length_b   1.000
_cell.length_c   1.000
_cell.angle_alpha   90.00
_cell.angle_beta   90.00
_cell.angle_gamma   90.00
#
_symmetry.space_group_name_H-M   'P 1'
#
loop_
_entity.id
_entity.type
_entity.pdbx_description
1 polymer ?
#
loop_
_entity_poly.entity_id
_entity_poly.type
_entity_poly.pdbx_seq_one_letter_code
_entity_poly.pdbx_strand_id
1 'polypeptide(L)'
;MLDTEASLDQFEIALLEKPDGLKHRIHENPLLVHEDWKPETSIDPEYPFQVIYRFREGVERFFITDVNNTALAAQAQSTLPMIWDAISGGEPSHFNHIPGGCNVLYMDGHVQFLNYTPDGHESERNLGNTFPVNGAGVILHEATHSHEHHDH
;
A
#
# COMPACT_ATOMS: atom_id res chain seq x y z
N MET A 1 3.76 5.93 8.98
CA MET A 1 3.67 6.20 7.52
C MET A 1 4.67 5.29 6.83
N LEU A 2 4.31 4.72 5.67
CA LEU A 2 5.14 3.74 4.97
C LEU A 2 6.17 4.44 4.06
N ASP A 3 7.03 5.24 4.68
CA ASP A 3 7.98 6.18 4.06
C ASP A 3 9.41 6.09 4.63
N THR A 4 9.65 5.13 5.52
CA THR A 4 10.99 4.82 6.07
C THR A 4 11.36 3.36 5.79
N GLU A 5 12.65 3.05 5.69
CA GLU A 5 13.13 1.67 5.51
C GLU A 5 12.54 0.71 6.54
N ALA A 6 12.62 1.05 7.83
CA ALA A 6 12.09 0.21 8.90
C ALA A 6 10.57 -0.03 8.76
N SER A 7 9.81 0.99 8.32
CA SER A 7 8.37 0.82 8.06
C SER A 7 8.09 -0.04 6.82
N LEU A 8 8.93 0.03 5.80
CA LEU A 8 8.81 -0.77 4.59
C LEU A 8 9.18 -2.24 4.84
N ASP A 9 10.24 -2.50 5.59
CA ASP A 9 10.64 -3.84 6.01
C ASP A 9 9.53 -4.51 6.83
N GLN A 10 8.96 -3.78 7.79
CA GLN A 10 7.86 -4.27 8.60
C GLN A 10 6.61 -4.57 7.74
N PHE A 11 6.32 -3.69 6.78
CA PHE A 11 5.20 -3.87 5.86
C PHE A 11 5.39 -5.06 4.92
N GLU A 12 6.61 -5.25 4.41
CA GLU A 12 6.99 -6.41 3.62
C GLU A 12 6.86 -7.70 4.42
N ILE A 13 7.33 -7.74 5.67
CA ILE A 13 7.16 -8.89 6.56
C ILE A 13 5.68 -9.23 6.73
N ALA A 14 4.84 -8.21 6.97
CA ALA A 14 3.41 -8.41 7.17
C ALA A 14 2.68 -8.94 5.92
N LEU A 15 3.16 -8.61 4.70
CA LEU A 15 2.50 -8.96 3.45
C LEU A 15 3.10 -10.18 2.73
N LEU A 16 4.42 -10.30 2.68
CA LEU A 16 5.13 -11.22 1.78
C LEU A 16 5.83 -12.36 2.51
N GLU A 17 6.42 -12.11 3.68
CA GLU A 17 7.33 -13.07 4.34
C GLU A 17 6.63 -14.34 4.81
N LYS A 18 7.28 -15.50 4.61
CA LYS A 18 6.73 -16.79 5.03
C LYS A 18 7.08 -17.08 6.50
N PRO A 19 6.21 -17.80 7.25
CA PRO A 19 4.91 -18.31 6.84
C PRO A 19 3.74 -17.35 7.09
N ASP A 20 3.96 -16.23 7.77
CA ASP A 20 2.86 -15.46 8.37
C ASP A 20 2.33 -14.32 7.49
N GLY A 21 3.04 -13.99 6.42
CA GLY A 21 2.70 -12.95 5.46
C GLY A 21 1.35 -13.21 4.79
N LEU A 22 0.59 -12.13 4.60
CA LEU A 22 -0.77 -12.19 4.05
C LEU A 22 -0.84 -12.94 2.71
N LYS A 23 0.13 -12.75 1.82
CA LYS A 23 0.24 -13.46 0.53
C LYS A 23 0.30 -14.96 0.72
N HIS A 24 1.16 -15.44 1.62
CA HIS A 24 1.28 -16.86 1.90
C HIS A 24 0.00 -17.43 2.51
N ARG A 25 -0.61 -16.71 3.44
CA ARG A 25 -1.87 -17.12 4.06
C ARG A 25 -3.02 -17.23 3.05
N ILE A 26 -3.14 -16.27 2.13
CA ILE A 26 -4.11 -16.31 1.04
C ILE A 26 -3.81 -17.47 0.08
N HIS A 27 -2.53 -17.77 -0.17
CA HIS A 27 -2.15 -18.92 -0.99
C HIS A 27 -2.60 -20.26 -0.35
N GLU A 28 -2.37 -20.44 0.95
CA GLU A 28 -2.78 -21.65 1.69
C GLU A 28 -4.30 -21.74 1.88
N ASN A 29 -4.97 -20.60 2.05
CA ASN A 29 -6.43 -20.52 2.14
C ASN A 29 -6.98 -19.38 1.28
N PRO A 30 -7.31 -19.64 0.00
CA PRO A 30 -7.82 -18.63 -0.92
C PRO A 30 -9.12 -17.96 -0.46
N LEU A 31 -9.89 -18.56 0.44
CA LEU A 31 -11.13 -17.96 0.95
C LEU A 31 -10.86 -16.72 1.83
N LEU A 32 -9.64 -16.54 2.33
CA LEU A 32 -9.27 -15.36 3.12
C LEU A 32 -9.41 -14.05 2.35
N VAL A 33 -9.39 -14.06 1.01
CA VAL A 33 -9.69 -12.86 0.20
C VAL A 33 -11.11 -12.32 0.45
N HIS A 34 -12.00 -13.16 0.97
CA HIS A 34 -13.37 -12.83 1.29
C HIS A 34 -13.58 -12.34 2.72
N GLU A 35 -12.52 -12.08 3.48
CA GLU A 35 -12.57 -11.65 4.89
C GLU A 35 -11.83 -10.32 5.10
N ASP A 36 -12.14 -9.59 6.18
CA ASP A 36 -11.29 -8.48 6.61
C ASP A 36 -9.97 -9.07 7.14
N TRP A 37 -8.84 -8.53 6.68
CA TRP A 37 -7.54 -9.14 6.95
C TRP A 37 -6.97 -8.68 8.28
N LYS A 38 -6.31 -9.60 8.97
CA LYS A 38 -5.57 -9.34 10.21
C LYS A 38 -4.17 -9.91 10.04
N PRO A 39 -3.19 -9.10 9.59
CA PRO A 39 -1.81 -9.53 9.52
C PRO A 39 -1.35 -10.04 10.89
N GLU A 40 -0.59 -11.13 10.91
CA GLU A 40 -0.03 -11.66 12.18
C GLU A 40 1.07 -10.72 12.72
N THR A 41 1.73 -10.02 11.81
CA THR A 41 2.74 -9.01 12.12
C THR A 41 2.16 -7.62 11.90
N SER A 42 2.34 -6.71 12.86
CA SER A 42 1.81 -5.34 12.75
C SER A 42 2.37 -4.64 11.51
N ILE A 43 1.52 -4.01 10.70
CA ILE A 43 1.97 -3.20 9.55
C ILE A 43 2.65 -1.91 10.02
N ASP A 44 2.18 -1.36 11.13
CA ASP A 44 2.75 -0.19 11.76
C ASP A 44 2.82 -0.47 13.28
N PRO A 45 4.00 -0.42 13.92
CA PRO A 45 4.12 -0.69 15.35
C PRO A 45 3.45 0.38 16.21
N GLU A 46 3.23 1.58 15.68
CA GLU A 46 2.56 2.68 16.37
C GLU A 46 1.03 2.65 16.24
N TYR A 47 0.51 1.83 15.31
CA TYR A 47 -0.93 1.74 15.05
C TYR A 47 -1.55 0.49 15.71
N PRO A 48 -2.48 0.65 16.68
CA PRO A 48 -3.00 -0.47 17.46
C PRO A 48 -4.03 -1.33 16.72
N PHE A 49 -4.52 -0.88 15.56
CA PHE A 49 -5.54 -1.58 14.79
C PHE A 49 -4.89 -2.33 13.63
N GLN A 50 -4.82 -3.65 13.74
CA GLN A 50 -4.26 -4.53 12.70
C GLN A 50 -5.32 -5.04 11.71
N VAL A 51 -6.54 -4.49 11.71
CA VAL A 51 -7.57 -4.95 10.77
C VAL A 51 -7.50 -4.12 9.48
N ILE A 52 -7.14 -4.77 8.37
CA ILE A 52 -7.28 -4.21 7.03
C ILE A 52 -8.69 -4.51 6.55
N TYR A 53 -9.50 -3.46 6.55
CA TYR A 53 -10.88 -3.56 6.13
C TYR A 53 -11.02 -3.52 4.62
N ARG A 54 -11.90 -4.36 4.06
CA ARG A 54 -12.17 -4.34 2.62
C ARG A 54 -13.20 -3.31 2.23
N PHE A 55 -13.08 -2.80 1.01
CA PHE A 55 -14.18 -2.12 0.33
C PHE A 55 -15.19 -3.17 -0.15
N ARG A 56 -16.48 -2.91 0.08
CA ARG A 56 -17.57 -3.74 -0.43
C ARG A 56 -18.76 -2.85 -0.76
N GLU A 57 -19.52 -3.25 -1.76
CA GLU A 57 -20.78 -2.59 -2.09
C GLU A 57 -21.70 -2.53 -0.86
N GLY A 58 -22.37 -1.39 -0.68
CA GLY A 58 -23.26 -1.15 0.46
C GLY A 58 -22.54 -0.84 1.78
N VAL A 59 -21.22 -0.61 1.78
CA VAL A 59 -20.48 -0.12 2.95
C VAL A 59 -19.80 1.21 2.66
N GLU A 60 -20.27 2.23 3.36
CA GLU A 60 -19.64 3.54 3.42
C GLU A 60 -18.57 3.54 4.52
N ARG A 61 -17.42 4.15 4.23
CA ARG A 61 -16.31 4.28 5.17
C ARG A 61 -15.98 5.74 5.38
N PHE A 62 -15.85 6.13 6.63
CA PHE A 62 -15.39 7.45 7.05
C PHE A 62 -14.05 7.28 7.76
N PHE A 63 -13.04 8.03 7.32
CA PHE A 63 -11.76 8.04 7.99
C PHE A 63 -11.77 9.09 9.09
N ILE A 64 -11.60 8.64 10.33
CA ILE A 64 -11.60 9.47 11.53
C ILE A 64 -10.31 9.15 12.28
N THR A 65 -9.41 10.13 12.37
CA THR A 65 -8.09 9.94 13.00
C THR A 65 -8.14 10.04 14.52
N ASP A 66 -8.79 11.06 15.06
CA ASP A 66 -9.06 11.20 16.49
C ASP A 66 -10.34 12.02 16.74
N VAL A 67 -11.37 11.40 17.32
CA VAL A 67 -12.64 12.07 17.65
C VAL A 67 -12.52 13.02 18.85
N ASN A 68 -11.53 12.81 19.73
CA ASN A 68 -11.35 13.55 20.97
C ASN A 68 -10.37 14.71 20.81
N ASN A 69 -9.60 14.76 19.72
CA ASN A 69 -8.58 15.76 19.49
C ASN A 69 -8.64 16.33 18.08
N THR A 70 -9.58 17.25 17.86
CA THR A 70 -9.79 17.91 16.57
C THR A 70 -8.58 18.71 16.07
N ALA A 71 -7.62 19.02 16.95
CA ALA A 71 -6.42 19.81 16.63
C ALA A 71 -5.21 18.96 16.22
N LEU A 72 -5.15 17.68 16.59
CA LEU A 72 -4.05 16.78 16.22
C LEU A 72 -4.48 15.83 15.11
N ALA A 73 -3.78 15.95 13.98
CA ALA A 73 -3.72 14.99 12.88
C ALA A 73 -5.05 14.64 12.20
N ALA A 74 -5.92 15.61 11.89
CA ALA A 74 -6.89 15.41 10.83
C ALA A 74 -6.12 15.25 9.49
N GLN A 75 -6.06 14.03 8.96
CA GLN A 75 -5.57 13.83 7.59
C GLN A 75 -6.66 14.28 6.62
N ALA A 76 -6.28 15.03 5.58
CA ALA A 76 -7.21 15.43 4.55
C ALA A 76 -7.63 14.19 3.74
N GLN A 77 -8.91 14.10 3.36
CA GLN A 77 -9.37 13.03 2.47
C GLN A 77 -8.68 13.08 1.10
N SER A 78 -8.21 14.27 0.70
CA SER A 78 -7.37 14.50 -0.48
C SER A 78 -5.96 13.91 -0.37
N THR A 79 -5.57 13.32 0.76
CA THR A 79 -4.28 12.62 0.92
C THR A 79 -4.45 11.12 1.16
N LEU A 80 -5.67 10.59 1.09
CA LEU A 80 -5.98 9.18 1.33
C LEU A 80 -6.25 8.46 -0.01
N PRO A 81 -5.27 7.75 -0.56
CA PRO A 81 -5.43 7.02 -1.82
C PRO A 81 -6.33 5.80 -1.63
N MET A 82 -7.25 5.58 -2.57
CA MET A 82 -8.19 4.45 -2.54
C MET A 82 -7.95 3.44 -3.66
N ILE A 83 -7.76 3.91 -4.89
CA ILE A 83 -7.57 3.09 -6.09
C ILE A 83 -6.51 3.79 -6.96
N TRP A 84 -5.63 3.02 -7.59
CA TRP A 84 -4.62 3.56 -8.50
C TRP A 84 -4.33 2.60 -9.63
N ASP A 85 -3.69 3.12 -10.68
CA ASP A 85 -3.19 2.32 -11.79
C ASP A 85 -2.04 1.38 -11.38
N ALA A 86 -1.78 0.33 -12.16
CA ALA A 86 -0.63 -0.53 -11.94
C ALA A 86 0.68 0.27 -12.02
N ILE A 87 1.56 0.01 -11.04
CA ILE A 87 2.91 0.57 -10.94
C ILE A 87 3.96 -0.53 -11.17
N SER A 88 5.21 -0.17 -11.47
CA SER A 88 6.32 -1.12 -11.62
C SER A 88 7.58 -0.64 -10.91
N GLY A 89 8.34 -1.57 -10.32
CA GLY A 89 9.63 -1.29 -9.68
C GLY A 89 10.81 -1.19 -10.66
N GLY A 90 10.81 -2.02 -11.72
CA GLY A 90 12.01 -2.24 -12.54
C GLY A 90 11.89 -1.94 -14.04
N GLU A 91 10.68 -2.01 -14.62
CA GLU A 91 10.52 -1.91 -16.08
C GLU A 91 9.50 -0.83 -16.47
N PRO A 92 9.91 0.22 -17.20
CA PRO A 92 9.01 1.29 -17.64
C PRO A 92 7.81 0.79 -18.46
N SER A 93 7.93 -0.35 -19.13
CA SER A 93 6.88 -0.97 -19.95
C SER A 93 5.70 -1.52 -19.13
N HIS A 94 5.89 -1.78 -17.84
CA HIS A 94 4.87 -2.29 -16.92
C HIS A 94 4.03 -1.19 -16.27
N PHE A 95 4.36 0.09 -16.48
CA PHE A 95 3.45 1.17 -16.08
C PHE A 95 2.26 1.25 -17.02
N ASN A 96 1.07 1.45 -16.47
CA ASN A 96 -0.11 1.80 -17.27
C ASN A 96 0.06 3.14 -18.02
N HIS A 97 0.97 4.01 -17.58
CA HIS A 97 1.24 5.30 -18.20
C HIS A 97 2.75 5.60 -18.28
N ILE A 98 3.26 5.87 -19.48
CA ILE A 98 4.65 6.29 -19.76
C ILE A 98 4.62 7.77 -20.20
N PRO A 99 5.52 8.66 -19.70
CA PRO A 99 6.64 8.42 -18.79
C PRO A 99 6.15 8.13 -17.35
N GLY A 100 6.80 7.19 -16.67
CA GLY A 100 6.28 6.43 -15.52
C GLY A 100 5.53 7.23 -14.45
N GLY A 101 4.41 6.67 -13.98
CA GLY A 101 3.53 7.25 -12.97
C GLY A 101 2.20 6.48 -12.89
N CYS A 102 1.29 6.95 -12.04
CA CYS A 102 -0.06 6.37 -11.94
C CYS A 102 -1.12 7.44 -11.70
N ASN A 103 -2.33 7.22 -12.23
CA ASN A 103 -3.50 7.95 -11.76
C ASN A 103 -3.94 7.37 -10.42
N VAL A 104 -4.25 8.24 -9.46
CA VAL A 104 -4.67 7.88 -8.11
C VAL A 104 -6.00 8.53 -7.80
N LEU A 105 -7.00 7.73 -7.45
CA LEU A 105 -8.28 8.17 -6.90
C LEU A 105 -8.17 8.29 -5.38
N TYR A 106 -8.54 9.45 -4.85
CA TYR A 106 -8.51 9.76 -3.42
C TYR A 106 -9.91 9.69 -2.79
N MET A 107 -9.95 9.69 -1.46
CA MET A 107 -11.19 9.51 -0.68
C MET A 107 -12.23 10.62 -0.86
N ASP A 108 -11.80 11.83 -1.21
CA ASP A 108 -12.71 12.95 -1.55
C ASP A 108 -13.22 12.90 -3.01
N GLY A 109 -12.83 11.88 -3.78
CA GLY A 109 -13.27 11.64 -5.15
C GLY A 109 -12.42 12.33 -6.22
N HIS A 110 -11.39 13.10 -5.86
CA HIS A 110 -10.50 13.66 -6.87
C HIS A 110 -9.53 12.59 -7.41
N VAL A 111 -9.04 12.82 -8.64
CA VAL A 111 -7.99 12.01 -9.25
C VAL A 111 -6.78 12.90 -9.51
N GLN A 112 -5.60 12.44 -9.11
CA GLN A 112 -4.33 13.10 -9.39
C GLN A 112 -3.38 12.12 -10.09
N PHE A 113 -2.63 12.63 -11.06
CA PHE A 113 -1.51 11.90 -11.64
C PHE A 113 -0.25 12.10 -10.77
N LEU A 114 0.33 11.01 -10.30
CA LEU A 114 1.60 11.01 -9.58
C LEU A 114 2.72 10.50 -10.50
N ASN A 115 3.77 11.31 -10.65
CA ASN A 115 4.96 10.94 -11.43
C ASN A 115 5.88 10.05 -10.59
N TYR A 116 6.44 9.01 -11.20
CA TYR A 116 7.55 8.29 -10.60
C TYR A 116 8.84 9.09 -10.78
N THR A 117 9.45 9.50 -9.66
CA THR A 117 10.75 10.18 -9.64
C THR A 117 11.76 9.30 -8.92
N PRO A 118 12.79 8.75 -9.59
CA PRO A 118 13.87 8.04 -8.91
C PRO A 118 14.53 8.96 -7.88
N ASP A 119 14.69 8.50 -6.64
CA ASP A 119 15.28 9.28 -5.54
C ASP A 119 16.78 8.99 -5.35
N GLY A 120 17.34 8.04 -6.11
CA GLY A 120 18.77 7.71 -6.07
C GLY A 120 19.22 7.08 -4.77
N HIS A 121 18.29 6.58 -3.95
CA HIS A 121 18.60 5.86 -2.73
C HIS A 121 19.28 4.53 -3.06
N GLU A 122 20.16 4.04 -2.17
CA GLU A 122 20.89 2.78 -2.39
C GLU A 122 19.97 1.55 -2.27
N SER A 123 18.85 1.68 -1.55
CA SER A 123 17.80 0.68 -1.56
C SER A 123 17.03 0.75 -2.88
N GLU A 124 16.64 -0.41 -3.42
CA GLU A 124 15.76 -0.51 -4.59
C GLU A 124 14.36 0.09 -4.34
N ARG A 125 14.09 0.53 -3.10
CA ARG A 125 12.82 1.07 -2.65
C ARG A 125 12.83 2.59 -2.69
N ASN A 126 12.04 3.15 -3.59
CA ASN A 126 11.84 4.59 -3.69
C ASN A 126 11.14 5.14 -2.43
N LEU A 127 11.84 5.92 -1.61
CA LEU A 127 11.33 6.60 -0.41
C LEU A 127 10.86 8.03 -0.70
N GLY A 128 11.39 8.66 -1.75
CA GLY A 128 11.13 10.07 -2.08
C GLY A 128 9.76 10.36 -2.68
N ASN A 129 9.09 9.37 -3.25
CA ASN A 129 7.75 9.52 -3.84
C ASN A 129 6.65 9.36 -2.79
N THR A 130 5.46 9.89 -3.10
CA THR A 130 4.24 9.63 -2.33
C THR A 130 3.65 8.27 -2.69
N PHE A 131 3.11 7.55 -1.71
CA PHE A 131 2.31 6.35 -1.96
C PHE A 131 1.16 6.67 -2.93
N PRO A 132 0.88 5.82 -3.94
CA PRO A 132 1.42 4.48 -4.16
C PRO A 132 2.67 4.42 -5.06
N VAL A 133 3.28 5.54 -5.46
CA VAL A 133 4.43 5.55 -6.40
C VAL A 133 5.78 5.40 -5.68
N ASN A 134 5.76 4.86 -4.46
CA ASN A 134 6.91 4.67 -3.58
C ASN A 134 7.10 3.16 -3.27
N GLY A 135 8.11 2.81 -2.47
CA GLY A 135 8.44 1.43 -2.14
C GLY A 135 7.28 0.63 -1.53
N ALA A 136 6.41 1.26 -0.75
CA ALA A 136 5.23 0.60 -0.19
C ALA A 136 4.22 0.18 -1.26
N GLY A 137 4.03 1.00 -2.29
CA GLY A 137 3.18 0.61 -3.42
C GLY A 137 3.77 -0.57 -4.20
N VAL A 138 5.11 -0.63 -4.32
CA VAL A 138 5.81 -1.76 -4.97
C VAL A 138 5.65 -3.04 -4.15
N ILE A 139 5.85 -2.99 -2.82
CA ILE A 139 5.60 -4.15 -1.94
C ILE A 139 4.16 -4.67 -2.09
N LEU A 140 3.18 -3.76 -2.16
CA LEU A 140 1.78 -4.14 -2.35
C LEU A 140 1.53 -4.71 -3.76
N HIS A 141 2.20 -4.20 -4.79
CA HIS A 141 2.19 -4.78 -6.13
C HIS A 141 2.72 -6.23 -6.11
N GLU A 142 3.86 -6.47 -5.48
CA GLU A 142 4.45 -7.82 -5.33
C GLU A 142 3.53 -8.79 -4.56
N ALA A 143 2.75 -8.26 -3.62
CA ALA A 143 1.76 -9.04 -2.88
C ALA A 143 0.64 -9.57 -3.78
N THR A 144 0.36 -8.91 -4.92
CA THR A 144 -0.69 -9.32 -5.87
C THR A 144 -0.24 -10.34 -6.91
N HIS A 145 1.08 -10.54 -7.08
CA HIS A 145 1.60 -11.53 -8.02
C HIS A 145 1.49 -12.96 -7.48
N SER A 146 1.01 -13.86 -8.32
CA SER A 146 0.74 -15.25 -7.94
C SER A 146 1.99 -16.13 -7.87
N HIS A 147 3.11 -15.75 -8.46
CA HIS A 147 4.35 -16.55 -8.56
C HIS A 147 5.59 -15.80 -8.06
N GLU A 148 6.67 -16.56 -7.90
CA GLU A 148 7.94 -16.25 -7.22
C GLU A 148 8.48 -14.85 -7.49
N HIS A 149 9.22 -14.31 -6.51
CA HIS A 149 9.98 -13.06 -6.55
C HIS A 149 10.48 -12.78 -7.96
N HIS A 150 9.78 -11.89 -8.66
CA HIS A 150 10.37 -11.25 -9.81
C HIS A 150 11.31 -10.22 -9.19
N ASP A 151 12.61 -10.43 -9.35
CA ASP A 151 13.59 -9.37 -9.14
C ASP A 151 13.18 -8.21 -10.08
N HIS A 152 12.51 -7.21 -9.52
CA HIS A 152 12.02 -6.01 -10.20
C HIS A 152 12.94 -4.84 -9.89
#